data_AF-A0A316F0N1-F1
#
_entry.id   AF-A0A316F0N1-F1
#
_cell.length_a   1.000
_cell.length_b   1.000
_cell.length_c   1.000
_cell.angle_alpha   90.00
_cell.angle_beta   90.00
_cell.angle_gamma   90.00
#
_symmetry.space_group_name_H-M   'P 1'
#
loop_
_entity.id
_entity.type
_entity.pdbx_description
1 polymer ?
#
loop_
_entity_poly.entity_id
_entity_poly.type
_entity_poly.pdbx_seq_one_letter_code
_entity_poly.pdbx_strand_id
1 'polypeptide(L)'
;MSYLLGYFGLGLCFLLIAWIMNRLFRSDDTMQDRLTIPGASAAFDFMEDAVIPVLAVAFIMLCWPLAAWWIAKDMAAPKREDADTPLEKPFAVVQGDLVEFASVAEIEMRELVDDPLGAAPRVPFGHLHKQWVTFRNGVCPGDVIWSFAADRTDTWGLQRRRRGYVCVRGQEIGPFVVTSTQRLPLIGEQ
;
A
#
# COMPACT_ATOMS: atom_id res chain seq x y z
N MET A 1 7.76 -15.99 0.08
CA MET A 1 7.30 -17.39 -0.13
C MET A 1 6.67 -17.93 1.15
N SER A 2 5.54 -17.36 1.58
CA SER A 2 4.87 -17.75 2.83
C SER A 2 3.34 -17.75 2.69
N TYR A 3 2.81 -16.92 1.77
CA TYR A 3 1.37 -16.84 1.47
C TYR A 3 0.82 -18.07 0.74
N LEU A 4 1.63 -18.73 -0.11
CA LEU A 4 1.25 -19.95 -0.84
C LEU A 4 1.01 -21.14 0.09
N LEU A 5 1.84 -21.30 1.12
CA LEU A 5 1.69 -22.38 2.10
C LEU A 5 0.46 -22.16 2.99
N GLY A 6 0.19 -20.90 3.38
CA GLY A 6 -1.00 -20.54 4.15
C GLY A 6 -2.30 -20.82 3.37
N TYR A 7 -2.30 -20.56 2.07
CA TYR A 7 -3.46 -20.82 1.20
C TYR A 7 -3.74 -22.32 1.03
N PHE A 8 -2.70 -23.14 0.86
CA PHE A 8 -2.84 -24.60 0.76
C PHE A 8 -3.34 -25.21 2.08
N GLY A 9 -2.86 -24.69 3.21
CA GLY A 9 -3.31 -25.10 4.53
C GLY A 9 -4.79 -24.80 4.77
N LEU A 10 -5.28 -23.62 4.36
CA LEU A 10 -6.67 -23.22 4.56
C LEU A 10 -7.65 -24.10 3.77
N GLY A 11 -7.32 -24.43 2.52
CA GLY A 11 -8.12 -25.32 1.69
C GLY A 11 -8.17 -26.76 2.21
N LEU A 12 -7.02 -27.28 2.67
CA LEU A 12 -6.94 -28.62 3.26
C LEU A 12 -7.71 -28.70 4.59
N CYS A 13 -7.63 -27.65 5.41
CA CYS A 13 -8.41 -27.54 6.64
C CYS A 13 -9.91 -27.49 6.34
N PHE A 14 -10.36 -26.75 5.33
CA PHE A 14 -11.78 -26.69 4.96
C PHE A 14 -12.30 -28.05 4.49
N LEU A 15 -11.53 -28.77 3.66
CA LEU A 15 -11.89 -30.12 3.21
C LEU A 15 -11.90 -31.13 4.36
N LEU A 16 -10.94 -31.05 5.28
CA LEU A 16 -10.91 -31.88 6.48
C LEU A 16 -12.10 -31.58 7.39
N ILE A 17 -12.45 -30.32 7.61
CA ILE A 17 -13.60 -29.92 8.42
C ILE A 17 -14.90 -30.39 7.75
N ALA A 18 -15.06 -30.22 6.45
CA ALA A 18 -16.23 -30.71 5.71
C ALA A 18 -16.33 -32.25 5.76
N TRP A 19 -15.21 -32.97 5.63
CA TRP A 19 -15.18 -34.43 5.73
C TRP A 19 -15.50 -34.91 7.15
N ILE A 20 -14.97 -34.24 8.18
CA ILE A 20 -15.22 -34.54 9.60
C ILE A 20 -16.68 -34.23 9.95
N MET A 21 -17.21 -33.09 9.51
CA MET A 21 -18.61 -32.73 9.73
C MET A 21 -19.57 -33.70 9.04
N ASN A 22 -19.33 -34.03 7.77
CA ASN A 22 -20.12 -35.04 7.05
C ASN A 22 -20.05 -36.42 7.73
N ARG A 23 -18.89 -36.78 8.31
CA ARG A 23 -18.73 -38.06 9.01
C ARG A 23 -19.39 -38.07 10.40
N LEU A 24 -19.42 -36.94 11.10
CA LEU A 24 -19.97 -36.82 12.46
C LEU A 24 -21.48 -36.57 12.47
N PHE A 25 -22.01 -35.77 11.54
CA PHE A 25 -23.44 -35.45 11.49
C PHE A 25 -24.30 -36.53 10.82
N ARG A 26 -23.69 -37.51 10.13
CA ARG A 26 -24.42 -38.61 9.46
C ARG A 26 -24.95 -39.71 10.40
N SER A 27 -24.88 -39.53 11.72
CA SER A 27 -25.15 -40.63 12.67
C SER A 27 -26.49 -40.58 13.43
N ASP A 28 -27.32 -39.53 13.33
CA ASP A 28 -28.48 -39.39 14.25
C ASP A 28 -29.86 -39.16 13.59
N ASP A 29 -30.06 -39.56 12.32
CA ASP A 29 -31.40 -39.50 11.67
C ASP A 29 -32.32 -40.69 12.02
N THR A 30 -32.09 -41.38 13.14
CA THR A 30 -32.88 -42.57 13.49
C THR A 30 -34.21 -42.26 14.19
N MET A 31 -34.60 -40.99 14.40
CA MET A 31 -35.86 -40.65 15.08
C MET A 31 -36.76 -39.59 14.41
N GLN A 32 -36.35 -38.95 13.31
CA GLN A 32 -37.22 -38.00 12.59
C GLN A 32 -38.12 -38.65 11.52
N ASP A 33 -37.99 -39.97 11.32
CA ASP A 33 -38.66 -40.77 10.28
C ASP A 33 -40.17 -41.01 10.47
N ARG A 34 -40.89 -40.14 11.21
CA ARG A 34 -42.34 -40.34 11.47
C ARG A 34 -43.26 -39.17 11.09
N LEU A 35 -42.76 -38.04 10.58
CA LEU A 35 -43.62 -36.87 10.35
C LEU A 35 -43.48 -36.14 9.01
N THR A 36 -42.71 -36.65 8.05
CA THR A 36 -42.55 -36.01 6.74
C THR A 36 -43.23 -36.79 5.61
N ILE A 37 -43.92 -36.04 4.75
CA ILE A 37 -44.71 -36.54 3.61
C ILE A 37 -43.76 -37.24 2.62
N PRO A 38 -44.05 -38.49 2.19
CA PRO A 38 -43.12 -39.31 1.44
C PRO A 38 -42.93 -38.74 0.03
N GLY A 39 -41.77 -38.11 -0.21
CA GLY A 39 -41.34 -37.70 -1.55
C GLY A 39 -40.76 -36.29 -1.65
N ALA A 40 -41.14 -35.36 -0.77
CA ALA A 40 -40.62 -33.99 -0.81
C ALA A 40 -39.29 -33.84 -0.06
N SER A 41 -39.15 -34.48 1.11
CA SER A 41 -37.93 -34.37 1.94
C SER A 41 -36.72 -35.03 1.29
N ALA A 42 -36.86 -36.25 0.75
CA ALA A 42 -35.73 -36.99 0.18
C ALA A 42 -35.01 -36.27 -0.97
N ALA A 43 -35.72 -35.45 -1.75
CA ALA A 43 -35.12 -34.64 -2.80
C ALA A 43 -34.38 -33.42 -2.24
N PHE A 44 -34.89 -32.82 -1.15
CA PHE A 44 -34.24 -31.72 -0.44
C PHE A 44 -33.01 -32.22 0.34
N ASP A 45 -33.11 -33.37 1.02
CA ASP A 45 -32.02 -33.99 1.77
C ASP A 45 -30.88 -34.39 0.81
N PHE A 46 -31.21 -34.98 -0.34
CA PHE A 46 -30.22 -35.29 -1.38
C PHE A 46 -29.55 -34.03 -1.97
N MET A 47 -30.30 -32.94 -2.12
CA MET A 47 -29.76 -31.67 -2.58
C MET A 47 -28.79 -31.08 -1.57
N GLU A 48 -29.12 -31.11 -0.28
CA GLU A 48 -28.27 -30.58 0.79
C GLU A 48 -27.02 -31.44 1.01
N ASP A 49 -27.16 -32.76 1.08
CA ASP A 49 -26.07 -33.68 1.41
C ASP A 49 -25.11 -33.94 0.24
N ALA A 50 -25.59 -33.89 -1.00
CA ALA A 50 -24.77 -34.23 -2.17
C ALA A 50 -24.53 -33.03 -3.08
N VAL A 51 -25.55 -32.22 -3.38
CA VAL A 51 -25.43 -31.18 -4.41
C VAL A 51 -24.65 -29.96 -3.90
N ILE A 52 -24.91 -29.50 -2.68
CA ILE A 52 -24.20 -28.36 -2.09
C ILE A 52 -22.69 -28.61 -1.94
N PRO A 53 -22.20 -29.72 -1.35
CA PRO A 53 -20.76 -29.94 -1.22
C PRO A 53 -20.08 -30.17 -2.58
N VAL A 54 -20.75 -30.84 -3.54
CA VAL A 54 -20.21 -31.02 -4.89
C VAL A 54 -20.09 -29.68 -5.62
N LEU A 55 -21.09 -28.81 -5.50
CA LEU A 55 -21.04 -27.46 -6.07
C LEU A 55 -19.96 -26.60 -5.41
N ALA A 56 -19.78 -26.68 -4.09
CA ALA A 56 -18.73 -25.96 -3.39
C ALA A 56 -17.33 -26.41 -3.85
N VAL A 57 -17.11 -27.72 -3.98
CA VAL A 57 -15.85 -28.27 -4.51
C VAL A 57 -15.63 -27.86 -5.97
N ALA A 58 -16.68 -27.91 -6.80
CA ALA A 58 -16.61 -27.46 -8.19
C ALA A 58 -16.30 -25.95 -8.29
N PHE A 59 -16.89 -25.12 -7.43
CA PHE A 59 -16.63 -23.69 -7.37
C PHE A 59 -15.20 -23.38 -6.93
N ILE A 60 -14.69 -24.06 -5.91
CA ILE A 60 -13.29 -23.96 -5.49
C ILE A 60 -12.36 -24.38 -6.63
N MET A 61 -12.67 -25.48 -7.32
CA MET A 61 -11.93 -25.96 -8.49
C MET A 61 -12.01 -25.04 -9.71
N LEU A 62 -13.06 -24.22 -9.83
CA LEU A 62 -13.21 -23.27 -10.93
C LEU A 62 -12.66 -21.87 -10.59
N CYS A 63 -12.66 -21.47 -9.32
CA CYS A 63 -12.15 -20.18 -8.88
C CYS A 63 -10.62 -20.17 -8.71
N TRP A 64 -10.01 -21.29 -8.32
CA TRP A 64 -8.55 -21.37 -8.16
C TRP A 64 -7.73 -21.11 -9.45
N PRO A 65 -8.10 -21.61 -10.66
CA PRO A 65 -7.32 -21.38 -11.87
C PRO A 65 -7.50 -19.95 -12.38
N LEU A 66 -8.65 -19.30 -12.16
CA LEU A 66 -8.84 -17.89 -12.49
C LEU A 66 -7.99 -16.98 -11.60
N ALA A 67 -7.99 -17.22 -10.29
CA ALA A 67 -7.14 -16.47 -9.36
C ALA A 67 -5.65 -16.71 -9.63
N ALA A 68 -5.25 -17.96 -9.86
CA ALA A 68 -3.89 -18.30 -10.23
C ALA A 68 -3.48 -17.67 -11.57
N TRP A 69 -4.38 -17.62 -12.55
CA TRP A 69 -4.13 -16.97 -13.85
C TRP A 69 -3.96 -15.46 -13.71
N TRP A 70 -4.77 -14.77 -12.90
CA TRP A 70 -4.59 -13.33 -12.61
C TRP A 70 -3.23 -13.05 -11.96
N ILE A 71 -2.87 -13.81 -10.91
CA ILE A 71 -1.60 -13.64 -10.20
C ILE A 71 -0.41 -13.96 -11.12
N ALA A 72 -0.50 -15.03 -11.90
CA ALA A 72 0.55 -15.42 -12.84
C ALA A 72 0.70 -14.38 -13.96
N LYS A 73 -0.39 -13.78 -14.43
CA LYS A 73 -0.37 -12.69 -15.41
C LYS A 73 0.35 -11.45 -14.83
N ASP A 74 0.10 -11.10 -13.57
CA ASP A 74 0.78 -9.97 -12.91
C ASP A 74 2.27 -10.23 -12.67
N MET A 75 2.67 -11.50 -12.49
CA MET A 75 4.08 -11.88 -12.33
C MET A 75 4.83 -12.08 -13.66
N ALA A 76 4.13 -12.53 -14.71
CA ALA A 76 4.72 -12.82 -16.02
C ALA A 76 4.70 -11.60 -16.96
N ALA A 77 3.87 -10.60 -16.67
CA ALA A 77 4.07 -9.28 -17.24
C ALA A 77 5.42 -8.78 -16.73
N PRO A 78 6.41 -8.48 -17.61
CA PRO A 78 7.55 -7.70 -17.17
C PRO A 78 6.98 -6.45 -16.50
N LYS A 79 7.57 -6.04 -15.38
CA LYS A 79 7.30 -4.78 -14.68
C LYS A 79 7.41 -3.64 -15.69
N ARG A 80 6.38 -3.46 -16.52
CA ARG A 80 6.16 -2.27 -17.30
C ARG A 80 5.96 -1.25 -16.22
N GLU A 81 6.88 -0.31 -16.15
CA GLU A 81 6.60 0.96 -15.51
C GLU A 81 5.28 1.42 -16.10
N ASP A 82 4.21 1.27 -15.31
CA ASP A 82 2.86 1.61 -15.70
C ASP A 82 2.82 3.12 -15.88
N ALA A 83 3.22 3.55 -17.08
CA ALA A 83 3.20 4.92 -17.56
C ALA A 83 1.78 5.43 -17.82
N ASP A 84 0.73 4.72 -17.39
CA ASP A 84 -0.65 5.08 -17.72
C ASP A 84 -1.70 4.67 -16.67
N THR A 85 -1.28 4.45 -15.42
CA THR A 85 -2.23 4.66 -14.33
C THR A 85 -2.14 6.15 -13.94
N PRO A 86 -3.25 6.87 -13.72
CA PRO A 86 -3.23 8.19 -13.05
C PRO A 86 -2.73 8.14 -11.59
N LEU A 87 -1.94 7.12 -11.23
CA LEU A 87 -1.17 7.03 -10.01
C LEU A 87 -0.20 8.20 -10.02
N GLU A 88 -0.55 9.20 -9.21
CA GLU A 88 0.30 10.27 -8.68
C GLU A 88 1.69 10.30 -9.31
N LYS A 89 1.87 11.17 -10.31
CA LYS A 89 3.20 11.49 -10.84
C LYS A 89 4.13 11.69 -9.64
N PRO A 90 5.18 10.86 -9.47
CA PRO A 90 6.05 10.97 -8.31
C PRO A 90 6.58 12.40 -8.26
N PHE A 91 6.41 13.04 -7.11
CA PHE A 91 6.76 14.44 -6.94
C PHE A 91 8.23 14.64 -7.34
N ALA A 92 8.44 15.44 -8.37
CA ALA A 92 9.75 15.80 -8.87
C ALA A 92 9.91 17.32 -8.77
N VAL A 93 11.05 17.74 -8.21
CA VAL A 93 11.46 19.14 -8.18
C VAL A 93 11.92 19.51 -9.59
N VAL A 94 11.40 20.60 -10.14
CA VAL A 94 11.87 21.15 -11.42
C VAL A 94 12.72 22.40 -11.17
N GLN A 95 13.55 22.79 -12.14
CA GLN A 95 14.38 23.99 -12.02
C GLN A 95 13.58 25.26 -11.70
N GLY A 96 12.32 25.35 -12.14
CA GLY A 96 11.44 26.47 -11.83
C GLY A 96 10.94 26.53 -10.39
N ASP A 97 11.10 25.46 -9.59
CA ASP A 97 10.74 25.45 -8.18
C ASP A 97 11.90 25.91 -7.28
N LEU A 98 13.10 26.14 -7.83
CA LEU A 98 14.29 26.56 -7.09
C LEU A 98 14.14 28.02 -6.62
N VAL A 99 14.47 28.28 -5.36
CA VAL A 99 14.25 29.58 -4.70
C VAL A 99 15.56 30.26 -4.33
N GLU A 100 16.35 29.66 -3.45
CA GLU A 100 17.57 30.27 -2.89
C GLU A 100 18.68 29.23 -2.81
N PHE A 101 19.91 29.60 -3.20
CA PHE A 101 21.11 28.82 -2.90
C PHE A 101 21.45 28.95 -1.41
N ALA A 102 21.74 27.83 -0.74
CA ALA A 102 22.12 27.84 0.67
C ALA A 102 23.19 26.78 0.95
N SER A 103 24.17 27.14 1.77
CA SER A 103 25.19 26.19 2.23
C SER A 103 24.65 25.26 3.33
N VAL A 104 25.26 24.08 3.48
CA VAL A 104 24.89 23.12 4.54
C VAL A 104 24.90 23.77 5.92
N ALA A 105 25.91 24.58 6.23
CA ALA A 105 26.03 25.24 7.53
C ALA A 105 24.93 26.27 7.78
N GLU A 106 24.56 27.07 6.76
CA GLU A 106 23.44 28.01 6.87
C GLU A 106 22.12 27.30 7.06
N ILE A 107 21.90 26.19 6.34
CA ILE A 107 20.70 25.38 6.45
C ILE A 107 20.58 24.78 7.85
N GLU A 108 21.64 24.16 8.36
CA GLU A 108 21.65 23.55 9.70
C GLU A 108 21.42 24.58 10.82
N MET A 109 21.90 25.81 10.64
CA MET A 109 21.65 26.91 11.58
C MET A 109 20.22 27.43 11.51
N ARG A 110 19.64 27.58 10.30
CA ARG A 110 18.26 28.04 10.09
C ARG A 110 17.23 27.04 10.61
N GLU A 111 17.52 25.76 10.49
CA GLU A 111 16.59 24.65 10.78
C GLU A 111 16.92 23.98 12.13
N LEU A 112 17.70 24.65 12.99
CA LEU A 112 18.02 24.15 14.32
C LEU A 112 16.76 24.19 15.20
N VAL A 113 16.33 23.01 15.64
CA VAL A 113 15.21 22.90 16.59
C VAL A 113 15.77 22.99 18.00
N ASP A 114 15.35 24.02 18.74
CA ASP A 114 15.66 24.20 20.15
C ASP A 114 14.36 24.08 20.95
N ASP A 115 14.19 22.98 21.68
CA ASP A 115 13.04 22.76 22.53
C ASP A 115 13.32 23.35 23.93
N PRO A 116 12.62 24.42 24.34
CA PRO A 116 12.85 25.07 25.63
C PRO A 116 12.56 24.16 26.82
N LEU A 117 11.78 23.09 26.63
CA LEU A 117 11.48 22.10 27.67
C LEU A 117 12.48 20.93 27.69
N GLY A 118 13.42 20.89 26.73
CA GLY A 118 14.47 19.87 26.65
C GLY A 118 13.97 18.46 26.38
N ALA A 119 12.73 18.29 25.89
CA ALA A 119 12.17 16.99 25.57
C ALA A 119 12.69 16.46 24.22
N ALA A 120 13.06 17.35 23.30
CA ALA A 120 13.66 17.00 22.01
C ALA A 120 15.18 17.31 21.95
N PRO A 121 15.99 16.48 21.26
CA PRO A 121 17.39 16.78 21.00
C PRO A 121 17.55 18.06 20.19
N ARG A 122 18.54 18.88 20.55
CA ARG A 122 18.91 20.09 19.82
C ARG A 122 19.68 19.74 18.55
N VAL A 123 18.95 19.34 17.51
CA VAL A 123 19.49 18.94 16.20
C VAL A 123 18.77 19.64 15.05
N PRO A 124 19.45 19.91 13.93
CA PRO A 124 18.81 20.43 12.73
C PRO A 124 17.69 19.51 12.26
N PHE A 125 16.55 20.09 11.88
CA PHE A 125 15.36 19.40 11.39
C PHE A 125 14.66 18.46 12.38
N GLY A 126 15.09 18.39 13.65
CA GLY A 126 14.47 17.55 14.67
C GLY A 126 14.28 16.09 14.22
N HIS A 127 13.02 15.67 14.04
CA HIS A 127 12.67 14.31 13.60
C HIS A 127 13.14 13.97 12.17
N LEU A 128 13.34 14.98 11.31
CA LEU A 128 13.85 14.79 9.94
C LEU A 128 15.38 14.80 9.88
N HIS A 129 16.08 14.96 11.01
CA HIS A 129 17.53 14.99 11.07
C HIS A 129 18.20 13.79 10.37
N LYS A 130 17.66 12.58 10.54
CA LYS A 130 18.20 11.36 9.90
C LYS A 130 18.10 11.42 8.36
N GLN A 131 17.02 11.99 7.84
CA GLN A 131 16.84 12.17 6.40
C GLN A 131 17.79 13.23 5.87
N TRP A 132 17.95 14.33 6.61
CA TRP A 132 18.95 15.37 6.31
C TRP A 132 20.37 14.82 6.26
N VAL A 133 20.80 14.03 7.25
CA VAL A 133 22.15 13.42 7.27
C VAL A 133 22.35 12.51 6.07
N THR A 134 21.34 11.71 5.70
CA THR A 134 21.39 10.86 4.50
C THR A 134 21.53 11.69 3.23
N PHE A 135 20.75 12.76 3.10
CA PHE A 135 20.82 13.69 1.98
C PHE A 135 22.21 14.32 1.88
N ARG A 136 22.73 14.89 2.98
CA ARG A 136 24.05 15.51 3.05
C ARG A 136 25.17 14.55 2.68
N ASN A 137 25.11 13.30 3.15
CA ASN A 137 26.12 12.29 2.81
C ASN A 137 26.11 11.89 1.33
N GLY A 138 25.00 12.15 0.62
CA GLY A 138 24.88 11.93 -0.82
C GLY A 138 25.33 13.11 -1.68
N VAL A 139 25.68 14.26 -1.09
CA VAL A 139 26.14 15.46 -1.81
C VAL A 139 27.63 15.30 -2.14
N CYS A 140 27.98 15.37 -3.43
CA CYS A 140 29.38 15.26 -3.86
C CYS A 140 30.10 16.63 -3.84
N PRO A 141 31.45 16.66 -3.76
CA PRO A 141 32.20 17.89 -3.92
C PRO A 141 31.95 18.52 -5.29
N GLY A 142 31.37 19.73 -5.31
CA GLY A 142 30.98 20.45 -6.53
C GLY A 142 29.47 20.54 -6.77
N ASP A 143 28.67 19.80 -6.00
CA ASP A 143 27.22 19.94 -6.02
C ASP A 143 26.77 21.19 -5.23
N VAL A 144 25.72 21.85 -5.71
CA VAL A 144 25.13 23.03 -5.05
C VAL A 144 23.77 22.70 -4.46
N ILE A 145 23.52 23.12 -3.22
CA ILE A 145 22.24 22.90 -2.56
C ILE A 145 21.36 24.14 -2.74
N TRP A 146 20.13 23.89 -3.18
CA TRP A 146 19.10 24.90 -3.34
C TRP A 146 17.92 24.60 -2.44
N SER A 147 17.33 25.62 -1.86
CA SER A 147 15.98 25.54 -1.34
C SER A 147 14.99 25.55 -2.51
N PHE A 148 13.92 24.77 -2.39
CA PHE A 148 12.84 24.75 -3.38
C PHE A 148 11.48 24.97 -2.71
N ALA A 149 10.54 25.52 -3.48
CA ALA A 149 9.14 25.62 -3.12
C ALA A 149 8.29 25.23 -4.33
N ALA A 150 7.64 24.07 -4.23
CA ALA A 150 6.85 23.51 -5.31
C ALA A 150 5.37 23.48 -4.92
N ASP A 151 4.56 24.20 -5.69
CA ASP A 151 3.11 24.15 -5.59
C ASP A 151 2.58 23.11 -6.55
N ARG A 152 1.80 22.17 -6.02
CA ARG A 152 1.16 21.10 -6.80
C ARG A 152 -0.27 20.91 -6.31
N THR A 153 -1.18 20.79 -7.26
CA THR A 153 -2.55 20.34 -7.01
C THR A 153 -2.55 18.81 -6.93
N ASP A 154 -3.15 18.25 -5.89
CA ASP A 154 -3.41 16.81 -5.85
C ASP A 154 -4.63 16.42 -6.73
N THR A 155 -4.89 15.12 -6.83
CA THR A 155 -6.00 14.55 -7.61
C THR A 155 -7.38 14.99 -7.10
N TRP A 156 -7.48 15.46 -5.86
CA TRP A 156 -8.69 15.97 -5.24
C TRP A 156 -8.83 17.50 -5.38
N GLY A 157 -7.99 18.14 -6.20
CA GLY A 157 -8.03 19.58 -6.43
C GLY A 157 -7.40 20.39 -5.30
N LEU A 158 -6.75 19.74 -4.33
CA LEU A 158 -6.17 20.42 -3.19
C LEU A 158 -4.76 20.91 -3.51
N GLN A 159 -4.57 22.22 -3.37
CA GLN A 159 -3.27 22.84 -3.53
C GLN A 159 -2.37 22.55 -2.33
N ARG A 160 -1.18 22.00 -2.59
CA ARG A 160 -0.15 21.74 -1.59
C ARG A 160 1.15 22.40 -2.00
N ARG A 161 1.73 23.16 -1.08
CA ARG A 161 3.08 23.72 -1.20
C ARG A 161 4.05 22.81 -0.45
N ARG A 162 5.00 22.22 -1.17
CA ARG A 162 6.10 21.46 -0.58
C ARG A 162 7.36 22.33 -0.59
N ARG A 163 8.07 22.36 0.52
CA ARG A 163 9.35 23.06 0.66
C ARG A 163 10.42 22.10 1.13
N GLY A 164 11.66 22.37 0.74
CA GLY A 164 12.78 21.56 1.13
C GLY A 164 14.07 21.97 0.45
N TYR A 165 15.02 21.05 0.43
CA TYR A 165 16.34 21.25 -0.15
C TYR A 165 16.63 20.21 -1.23
N VAL A 166 17.29 20.64 -2.29
CA VAL A 166 17.62 19.80 -3.44
C VAL A 166 19.07 20.02 -3.84
N CYS A 167 19.73 18.93 -4.21
CA CYS A 167 21.07 18.93 -4.74
C CYS A 167 21.00 19.17 -6.25
N VAL A 168 21.72 20.16 -6.77
CA VAL A 168 21.77 20.48 -8.19
C VAL A 168 23.21 20.33 -8.69
N ARG A 169 23.39 19.59 -9.79
CA ARG A 169 24.68 19.39 -10.44
C ARG A 169 24.62 19.99 -11.84
N GLY A 170 25.13 21.21 -11.98
CA GLY A 170 24.98 21.98 -13.22
C GLY A 170 23.51 22.29 -13.51
N GLN A 171 22.92 21.61 -14.49
CA GLN A 171 21.48 21.72 -14.83
C GLN A 171 20.65 20.51 -14.38
N GLU A 172 21.28 19.48 -13.81
CA GLU A 172 20.57 18.27 -13.37
C GLU A 172 20.07 18.44 -11.94
N ILE A 173 18.77 18.17 -11.75
CA ILE A 173 18.16 18.07 -10.42
C ILE A 173 18.45 16.68 -9.87
N GLY A 174 19.22 16.64 -8.78
CA GLY A 174 19.60 15.44 -8.07
C GLY A 174 18.64 15.07 -6.94
N PRO A 175 19.14 14.36 -5.91
CA PRO A 175 18.37 14.03 -4.71
C PRO A 175 17.77 15.27 -4.06
N PHE A 176 16.63 15.12 -3.38
CA PHE A 176 16.01 16.19 -2.61
C PHE A 176 15.46 15.65 -1.28
N VAL A 177 15.26 16.54 -0.33
CA VAL A 177 14.61 16.29 0.95
C VAL A 177 13.50 17.31 1.16
N VAL A 178 12.31 16.84 1.51
CA VAL A 178 11.16 17.71 1.83
C VAL A 178 11.16 17.97 3.33
N THR A 179 11.11 19.24 3.73
CA THR A 179 11.16 19.67 5.13
C THR A 179 9.79 20.12 5.63
N SER A 180 8.94 20.63 4.74
CA SER A 180 7.59 21.07 5.07
C SER A 180 6.61 20.81 3.94
N THR A 181 5.39 20.40 4.30
CA THR A 181 4.25 20.31 3.38
C THR A 181 3.11 21.13 3.98
N GLN A 182 2.68 22.15 3.26
CA GLN A 182 1.59 23.04 3.67
C GLN A 182 0.43 22.90 2.70
N ARG A 183 -0.79 22.87 3.25
CA ARG A 183 -2.02 22.97 2.46
C ARG A 183 -2.26 24.45 2.16
N LEU A 184 -2.40 24.79 0.87
CA LEU A 184 -2.80 26.14 0.47
C LEU A 184 -4.34 26.24 0.48
N PRO A 185 -4.91 27.40 0.87
CA PRO A 185 -6.33 27.63 0.78
C PRO A 185 -6.79 27.57 -0.69
N LEU A 186 -8.02 27.10 -0.92
CA LEU A 186 -8.61 27.09 -2.26
C LEU A 186 -8.80 28.54 -2.71
N ILE A 187 -8.41 28.84 -3.95
CA ILE A 187 -8.61 30.16 -4.56
C ILE A 187 -10.13 30.35 -4.72
N GLY A 188 -10.78 30.96 -3.73
CA GLY A 188 -12.24 31.09 -3.67
C GLY A 188 -12.86 31.38 -2.30
N GLU A 189 -12.10 31.36 -1.20
CA GLU A 189 -12.61 31.77 0.13
C GLU A 189 -12.02 33.11 0.61
N GLN A 190 -12.20 34.18 -0.16
CA GLN A 190 -12.06 35.56 0.32
C GLN A 190 -13.26 36.40 -0.09
#